data_AF-A0A3M4SPH1-F1
#
_entry.id   AF-A0A3M4SPH1-F1
#
_cell.length_a   1.000
_cell.length_b   1.000
_cell.length_c   1.000
_cell.angle_alpha   90.00
_cell.angle_beta   90.00
_cell.angle_gamma   90.00
#
_symmetry.space_group_name_H-M   'P 1'
#
loop_
_entity.id
_entity.type
_entity.pdbx_description
1 polymer ?
#
loop_
_entity_poly.entity_id
_entity_poly.type
_entity_poly.pdbx_seq_one_letter_code
_entity_poly.pdbx_strand_id
1 'polypeptide(L)'
;MNRLQTTAVMPVTTHAESQATIKHAWPAGETMDVACPNCTAMVATQICVVRDHDLPLRPEDCEACNAQFEVYPNGKTELVSAPHSGPPTERGLKAIKFFESVTFDPHGARDWPFTTEVETLVTVALLHEFEDGSRQLVDADHEPPHFYSPRLDPEVLERFCERNIESYRSFHRKHEAALDRRESVPMTPFW
;
A
#
# COMPACT_ATOMS: atom_id res chain seq x y z
N MET A 1 -12.44 -69.18 12.99
CA MET A 1 -13.03 -68.59 14.21
C MET A 1 -12.32 -67.26 14.49
N ASN A 2 -13.09 -66.18 14.37
CA ASN A 2 -12.90 -64.76 14.70
C ASN A 2 -11.51 -64.21 15.06
N ARG A 3 -10.97 -63.34 14.18
CA ARG A 3 -10.11 -62.20 14.57
C ARG A 3 -11.02 -61.07 15.08
N LEU A 4 -10.87 -60.69 16.35
CA LEU A 4 -11.44 -59.47 16.92
C LEU A 4 -10.66 -58.27 16.38
N GLN A 5 -11.33 -57.37 15.66
CA GLN A 5 -10.82 -56.04 15.35
C GLN A 5 -11.13 -55.12 16.52
N THR A 6 -10.11 -54.60 17.18
CA THR A 6 -10.24 -53.53 18.19
C THR A 6 -10.31 -52.20 17.44
N THR A 7 -11.50 -51.63 17.31
CA THR A 7 -11.68 -50.23 16.86
C THR A 7 -11.34 -49.29 18.01
N ALA A 8 -10.24 -48.54 17.87
CA ALA A 8 -9.94 -47.42 18.75
C ALA A 8 -10.91 -46.28 18.46
N VAL A 9 -11.78 -45.97 19.42
CA VAL A 9 -12.64 -44.78 19.39
C VAL A 9 -11.80 -43.62 19.92
N MET A 10 -11.52 -42.63 19.06
CA MET A 10 -10.89 -41.38 19.50
C MET A 10 -11.90 -40.58 20.34
N PRO A 11 -11.49 -40.01 21.48
CA PRO A 11 -12.37 -39.16 22.26
C PRO A 11 -12.65 -37.86 21.50
N VAL A 12 -13.92 -37.61 21.22
CA VAL A 12 -14.42 -36.29 20.80
C VAL A 12 -14.18 -35.36 21.98
N THR A 13 -13.19 -34.48 21.87
CA THR A 13 -13.04 -33.33 22.75
C THR A 13 -14.21 -32.39 22.50
N THR A 14 -15.24 -32.50 23.33
CA THR A 14 -16.23 -31.44 23.52
C THR A 14 -15.49 -30.22 24.05
N HIS A 15 -15.21 -29.25 23.17
CA HIS A 15 -14.92 -27.89 23.61
C HIS A 15 -16.17 -27.38 24.32
N ALA A 16 -16.06 -27.22 25.63
CA ALA A 16 -17.04 -26.45 26.38
C ALA A 16 -16.94 -25.01 25.89
N GLU A 17 -17.85 -24.62 24.99
CA GLU A 17 -18.08 -23.23 24.63
C GLU A 17 -18.44 -22.50 25.93
N SER A 18 -17.50 -21.70 26.43
CA SER A 18 -17.88 -20.69 27.41
C SER A 18 -18.87 -19.78 26.72
N GLN A 19 -20.06 -19.62 27.30
CA GLN A 19 -21.03 -18.65 26.84
C GLN A 19 -20.41 -17.26 27.01
N ALA A 20 -19.72 -16.79 25.98
CA ALA A 20 -19.28 -15.41 25.88
C ALA A 20 -20.54 -14.55 25.91
N THR A 21 -20.67 -13.71 26.93
CA THR A 21 -21.76 -12.73 27.01
C THR A 21 -21.61 -11.76 25.84
N ILE A 22 -22.52 -11.82 24.87
CA ILE A 22 -22.59 -10.88 23.75
C ILE A 22 -22.76 -9.46 24.32
N LYS A 23 -21.81 -8.57 24.02
CA LYS A 23 -21.84 -7.17 24.46
C LYS A 23 -22.54 -6.27 23.45
N HIS A 24 -22.44 -6.61 22.17
CA HIS A 24 -22.91 -5.78 21.06
C HIS A 24 -24.05 -6.49 20.32
N ALA A 25 -25.27 -5.98 20.51
CA ALA A 25 -26.48 -6.54 19.93
C ALA A 25 -26.67 -6.10 18.46
N TRP A 26 -25.87 -6.68 17.56
CA TRP A 26 -26.09 -6.55 16.11
C TRP A 26 -27.40 -7.23 15.69
N PRO A 27 -28.12 -6.72 14.66
CA PRO A 27 -29.33 -7.38 14.19
C PRO A 27 -29.01 -8.74 13.55
N ALA A 28 -30.04 -9.57 13.41
CA ALA A 28 -29.95 -10.83 12.69
C ALA A 28 -29.81 -10.60 11.17
N GLY A 29 -29.21 -11.56 10.46
CA GLY A 29 -29.00 -11.49 9.00
C GLY A 29 -27.54 -11.33 8.58
N GLU A 30 -27.26 -11.36 7.29
CA GLU A 30 -25.89 -11.18 6.78
C GLU A 30 -25.53 -9.70 6.62
N THR A 31 -26.53 -8.86 6.33
CA THR A 31 -26.37 -7.45 6.03
C THR A 31 -27.37 -6.58 6.80
N MET A 32 -27.06 -5.28 6.88
CA MET A 32 -27.92 -4.22 7.36
C MET A 32 -27.77 -3.02 6.43
N ASP A 33 -28.88 -2.44 6.00
CA ASP A 33 -28.86 -1.23 5.18
C ASP A 33 -28.69 0.00 6.06
N VAL A 34 -27.70 0.85 5.74
CA VAL A 34 -27.42 2.11 6.44
C VAL A 34 -27.22 3.25 5.46
N ALA A 35 -27.53 4.47 5.88
CA ALA A 35 -27.29 5.66 5.07
C ALA A 35 -25.87 6.18 5.29
N CYS A 36 -25.15 6.49 4.22
CA CYS A 36 -23.86 7.16 4.31
C CYS A 36 -24.01 8.51 5.03
N PRO A 37 -23.21 8.80 6.08
CA PRO A 37 -23.32 10.06 6.82
C PRO A 37 -22.87 11.29 6.01
N ASN A 38 -22.18 11.10 4.89
CA ASN A 38 -21.73 12.18 4.00
C ASN A 38 -22.73 12.49 2.88
N CYS A 39 -23.16 11.47 2.13
CA CYS A 39 -23.96 11.66 0.90
C CYS A 39 -25.37 11.05 0.95
N THR A 40 -25.75 10.45 2.08
CA THR A 40 -27.05 9.80 2.34
C THR A 40 -27.41 8.61 1.44
N ALA A 41 -26.52 8.19 0.52
CA ALA A 41 -26.71 6.95 -0.25
C ALA A 41 -26.83 5.73 0.68
N MET A 42 -27.71 4.79 0.30
CA MET A 42 -27.88 3.55 1.05
C MET A 42 -26.75 2.57 0.74
N VAL A 43 -26.16 2.01 1.78
CA VAL A 43 -25.08 1.02 1.72
C VAL A 43 -25.54 -0.25 2.43
N ALA A 44 -25.45 -1.39 1.76
CA ALA A 44 -25.75 -2.70 2.33
C ALA A 44 -24.52 -3.21 3.10
N THR A 45 -24.42 -2.88 4.38
CA THR A 45 -23.27 -3.22 5.23
C THR A 45 -23.31 -4.68 5.65
N GLN A 46 -22.23 -5.41 5.41
CA GLN A 46 -22.06 -6.77 5.93
C GLN A 46 -21.83 -6.74 7.44
N ILE A 47 -22.72 -7.41 8.19
CA ILE A 47 -22.73 -7.42 9.66
C ILE A 47 -22.44 -8.78 10.27
N CYS A 48 -22.37 -9.85 9.48
CA CYS A 48 -22.13 -11.21 10.00
C CYS A 48 -20.81 -11.29 10.78
N VAL A 49 -19.73 -10.76 10.23
CA VAL A 49 -18.40 -10.78 10.87
C VAL A 49 -18.40 -10.02 12.19
N VAL A 50 -18.95 -8.82 12.25
CA VAL A 50 -18.97 -8.02 13.49
C VAL A 50 -19.89 -8.60 14.55
N ARG A 51 -20.95 -9.32 14.15
CA ARG A 51 -21.79 -10.07 15.08
C ARG A 51 -21.08 -11.31 15.62
N ASP A 52 -20.51 -12.13 14.75
CA ASP A 52 -19.89 -13.42 15.11
C ASP A 52 -18.65 -13.20 16.01
N HIS A 53 -17.99 -12.06 15.87
CA HIS A 53 -16.83 -11.66 16.67
C HIS A 53 -17.16 -10.68 17.81
N ASP A 54 -18.44 -10.37 18.08
CA ASP A 54 -18.88 -9.40 19.10
C ASP A 54 -18.11 -8.08 19.06
N LEU A 55 -17.96 -7.50 17.87
CA LEU A 55 -17.23 -6.26 17.63
C LEU A 55 -18.15 -5.04 17.84
N PRO A 56 -17.61 -3.91 18.32
CA PRO A 56 -18.42 -2.74 18.66
C PRO A 56 -18.92 -1.95 17.44
N LEU A 57 -18.24 -2.06 16.29
CA LEU A 57 -18.52 -1.31 15.07
C LEU A 57 -18.01 -2.06 13.83
N ARG A 58 -18.50 -1.64 12.66
CA ARG A 58 -18.07 -2.08 11.32
C ARG A 58 -17.60 -0.86 10.53
N PRO A 59 -16.32 -0.74 10.15
CA PRO A 59 -15.89 0.27 9.18
C PRO A 59 -16.57 0.01 7.83
N GLU A 60 -16.89 1.02 7.05
CA GLU A 60 -17.53 0.89 5.74
C GLU A 60 -17.05 1.99 4.80
N ASP A 61 -16.98 1.68 3.50
CA ASP A 61 -16.65 2.64 2.45
C ASP A 61 -17.89 2.88 1.58
N CYS A 62 -18.28 4.14 1.40
CA CYS A 62 -19.41 4.49 0.55
C CYS A 62 -18.99 4.55 -0.92
N GLU A 63 -19.47 3.63 -1.75
CA GLU A 63 -19.15 3.62 -3.19
C GLU A 63 -19.61 4.88 -3.95
N ALA A 64 -20.64 5.57 -3.46
CA ALA A 64 -21.18 6.75 -4.14
C ALA A 64 -20.33 8.02 -3.96
N CYS A 65 -19.66 8.15 -2.81
CA CYS A 65 -18.91 9.37 -2.49
C CYS A 65 -17.50 9.10 -1.94
N ASN A 66 -17.04 7.85 -1.94
CA ASN A 66 -15.76 7.38 -1.40
C ASN A 66 -15.48 7.82 0.05
N ALA A 67 -16.52 8.12 0.83
CA ALA A 67 -16.39 8.44 2.25
C ALA A 67 -16.23 7.16 3.06
N GLN A 68 -15.32 7.18 4.02
CA GLN A 68 -15.14 6.12 5.01
C GLN A 68 -15.94 6.47 6.25
N PHE A 69 -16.71 5.53 6.78
CA PHE A 69 -17.53 5.74 7.96
C PHE A 69 -17.63 4.48 8.80
N GLU A 70 -18.07 4.62 10.04
CA GLU A 70 -18.29 3.52 10.96
C GLU A 70 -19.78 3.26 11.11
N VAL A 71 -20.17 1.99 11.15
CA VAL A 71 -21.52 1.52 11.41
C VAL A 71 -21.57 0.88 12.78
N TYR A 72 -22.62 1.17 13.54
CA TYR A 72 -22.85 0.65 14.89
C TYR A 72 -24.05 -0.31 14.93
N PRO A 73 -24.17 -1.17 15.97
CA PRO A 73 -25.24 -2.18 16.06
C PRO A 73 -26.67 -1.65 15.94
N ASN A 74 -26.91 -0.40 16.33
CA ASN A 74 -28.20 0.28 16.26
C ASN A 74 -28.47 0.95 14.90
N GLY A 75 -27.60 0.74 13.90
CA GLY A 75 -27.67 1.39 12.59
C GLY A 75 -27.17 2.83 12.56
N LYS A 76 -26.63 3.37 13.67
CA LYS A 76 -25.96 4.67 13.68
C LYS A 76 -24.72 4.60 12.81
N THR A 77 -24.48 5.66 12.04
CA THR A 77 -23.27 5.84 11.24
C THR A 77 -22.48 7.06 11.68
N GLU A 78 -21.15 6.97 11.73
CA GLU A 78 -20.25 8.09 12.03
C GLU A 78 -19.21 8.28 10.93
N LEU A 79 -19.10 9.50 10.39
CA LEU A 79 -18.13 9.82 9.34
C LEU A 79 -16.70 9.81 9.91
N VAL A 80 -15.82 9.02 9.29
CA VAL A 80 -14.39 9.00 9.61
C VAL A 80 -13.63 9.93 8.67
N SER A 81 -13.87 9.79 7.37
CA SER A 81 -13.25 10.63 6.35
C SER A 81 -14.13 10.72 5.11
N ALA A 82 -14.00 11.81 4.36
CA ALA A 82 -14.64 11.96 3.06
C ALA A 82 -13.64 12.60 2.08
N PRO A 83 -13.77 12.36 0.78
CA PRO A 83 -12.98 13.07 -0.21
C PRO A 83 -13.18 14.57 -0.09
N HIS A 84 -12.12 15.31 -0.35
CA HIS A 84 -12.18 16.76 -0.37
C HIS A 84 -13.12 17.24 -1.48
N SER A 85 -14.12 18.04 -1.13
CA SER A 85 -15.11 18.60 -2.06
C SER A 85 -14.66 19.92 -2.71
N GLY A 86 -13.50 20.46 -2.33
CA GLY A 86 -12.92 21.68 -2.89
C GLY A 86 -11.87 21.42 -3.97
N PRO A 87 -11.30 22.49 -4.56
CA PRO A 87 -10.20 22.36 -5.51
C PRO A 87 -8.98 21.70 -4.84
N PRO A 88 -8.17 20.93 -5.59
CA PRO A 88 -6.98 20.31 -5.04
C PRO A 88 -6.03 21.36 -4.46
N THR A 89 -5.43 21.07 -3.31
CA THR A 89 -4.36 21.90 -2.75
C THR A 89 -3.14 21.87 -3.68
N GLU A 90 -2.20 22.80 -3.52
CA GLU A 90 -0.95 22.79 -4.29
C GLU A 90 -0.21 21.44 -4.18
N ARG A 91 -0.12 20.89 -2.95
CA ARG A 91 0.39 19.55 -2.70
C ARG A 91 -0.41 18.48 -3.44
N GLY A 92 -1.74 18.58 -3.43
CA GLY A 92 -2.63 17.68 -4.15
C GLY A 92 -2.42 17.72 -5.67
N LEU A 93 -2.27 18.92 -6.25
CA LEU A 93 -1.96 19.08 -7.67
C LEU A 93 -0.60 18.47 -8.03
N LYS A 94 0.41 18.66 -7.18
CA LYS A 94 1.74 18.07 -7.37
C LYS A 94 1.68 16.54 -7.34
N ALA A 95 0.90 15.98 -6.41
CA ALA A 95 0.66 14.54 -6.32
C ALA A 95 -0.12 13.99 -7.53
N ILE A 96 -1.16 14.67 -8.00
CA ILE A 96 -1.93 14.26 -9.20
C ILE A 96 -1.00 14.21 -10.41
N LYS A 97 -0.24 15.28 -10.67
CA LYS A 97 0.72 15.32 -11.78
C LYS A 97 1.76 14.20 -11.68
N PHE A 98 2.22 13.90 -10.47
CA PHE A 98 3.13 12.79 -10.24
C PHE A 98 2.46 11.45 -10.61
N PHE A 99 1.29 11.14 -10.08
CA PHE A 99 0.61 9.86 -10.37
C PHE A 99 0.17 9.72 -11.84
N GLU A 100 -0.14 10.82 -12.53
CA GLU A 100 -0.36 10.83 -13.98
C GLU A 100 0.91 10.47 -14.79
N SER A 101 2.10 10.72 -14.23
CA SER A 101 3.37 10.37 -14.87
C SER A 101 3.88 8.96 -14.54
N VAL A 102 3.31 8.29 -13.53
CA VAL A 102 3.74 6.95 -13.14
C VAL A 102 3.13 5.91 -14.08
N THR A 103 3.97 5.18 -14.79
CA THR A 103 3.57 4.04 -15.62
C THR A 103 4.00 2.74 -14.95
N PHE A 104 3.08 1.80 -14.75
CA PHE A 104 3.44 0.45 -14.31
C PHE A 104 4.01 -0.34 -15.49
N ASP A 105 5.32 -0.61 -15.43
CA ASP A 105 6.01 -1.47 -16.40
C ASP A 105 6.38 -2.80 -15.72
N PRO A 106 5.61 -3.90 -15.93
CA PRO A 106 5.90 -5.21 -15.35
C PRO A 106 7.17 -5.85 -15.91
N HIS A 107 7.77 -5.27 -16.94
CA HIS A 107 8.98 -5.76 -17.58
C HIS A 107 10.19 -4.86 -17.37
N GLY A 108 10.03 -3.72 -16.68
CA GLY A 108 11.11 -2.76 -16.46
C GLY A 108 12.37 -3.42 -15.88
N ALA A 109 12.22 -4.24 -14.83
CA ALA A 109 13.36 -4.95 -14.21
C ALA A 109 14.02 -6.00 -15.12
N ARG A 110 13.28 -6.54 -16.11
CA ARG A 110 13.81 -7.50 -17.09
C ARG A 110 14.57 -6.78 -18.21
N ASP A 111 14.01 -5.67 -18.68
CA ASP A 111 14.49 -4.95 -19.86
C ASP A 111 15.57 -3.91 -19.49
N TRP A 112 15.56 -3.41 -18.23
CA TRP A 112 16.46 -2.39 -17.67
C TRP A 112 17.02 -2.79 -16.28
N PRO A 113 17.66 -3.96 -16.15
CA PRO A 113 18.02 -4.53 -14.86
C PRO A 113 18.96 -3.65 -14.01
N PHE A 114 19.90 -2.92 -14.63
CA PHE A 114 20.87 -2.12 -13.88
C PHE A 114 20.32 -0.77 -13.46
N THR A 115 19.49 -0.12 -14.28
CA THR A 115 18.78 1.10 -13.85
C THR A 115 17.84 0.76 -12.70
N THR A 116 17.09 -0.35 -12.79
CA THR A 116 16.23 -0.83 -11.70
C THR A 116 17.02 -1.22 -10.45
N GLU A 117 18.18 -1.86 -10.59
CA GLU A 117 19.04 -2.17 -9.45
C GLU A 117 19.53 -0.88 -8.77
N VAL A 118 19.95 0.13 -9.54
CA VAL A 118 20.37 1.41 -8.97
C VAL A 118 19.23 2.10 -8.24
N GLU A 119 18.01 2.18 -8.81
CA GLU A 119 16.83 2.70 -8.11
C GLU A 119 16.62 2.01 -6.75
N THR A 120 16.76 0.68 -6.73
CA THR A 120 16.65 -0.11 -5.51
C THR A 120 17.76 0.22 -4.51
N LEU A 121 19.00 0.41 -4.98
CA LEU A 121 20.17 0.70 -4.14
C LEU A 121 20.19 2.12 -3.58
N VAL A 122 19.51 3.08 -4.21
CA VAL A 122 19.44 4.46 -3.68
C VAL A 122 18.12 4.76 -2.97
N THR A 123 17.14 3.86 -3.05
CA THR A 123 15.82 3.78 -2.37
C THR A 123 14.87 4.98 -2.45
N VAL A 124 15.39 6.21 -2.51
CA VAL A 124 14.64 7.47 -2.56
C VAL A 124 14.57 8.07 -3.97
N ALA A 125 15.48 7.68 -4.88
CA ALA A 125 15.50 8.23 -6.23
C ALA A 125 14.47 7.55 -7.11
N LEU A 126 13.89 8.34 -8.00
CA LEU A 126 13.03 7.88 -9.09
C LEU A 126 13.72 8.15 -10.43
N LEU A 127 13.44 7.31 -11.42
CA LEU A 127 13.84 7.56 -12.80
C LEU A 127 12.93 8.61 -13.42
N HIS A 128 13.43 9.82 -13.56
CA HIS A 128 12.73 10.91 -14.20
C HIS A 128 12.97 10.88 -15.70
N GLU A 129 11.89 10.92 -16.48
CA GLU A 129 11.92 11.06 -17.94
C GLU A 129 11.64 12.53 -18.31
N PHE A 130 12.51 13.09 -19.14
CA PHE A 130 12.38 14.46 -19.63
C PHE A 130 11.63 14.49 -20.97
N GLU A 131 11.17 15.69 -21.38
CA GLU A 131 10.42 15.89 -22.63
C GLU A 131 11.17 15.43 -23.90
N ASP A 132 12.51 15.40 -23.87
CA ASP A 132 13.33 14.92 -24.97
C ASP A 132 13.57 13.39 -24.96
N GLY A 133 12.95 12.66 -24.02
CA GLY A 133 13.06 11.21 -23.87
C GLY A 133 14.31 10.74 -23.12
N SER A 134 15.22 11.65 -22.75
CA SER A 134 16.35 11.31 -21.88
C SER A 134 15.87 11.08 -20.45
N ARG A 135 16.67 10.35 -19.67
CA ARG A 135 16.33 9.92 -18.31
C ARG A 135 17.44 10.23 -17.32
N GLN A 136 17.06 10.41 -16.05
CA GLN A 136 17.98 10.63 -14.95
C GLN A 136 17.42 10.11 -13.63
N LEU A 137 18.28 9.51 -12.80
CA LEU A 137 17.94 9.11 -11.44
C LEU A 137 18.04 10.31 -10.49
N VAL A 138 16.91 10.70 -9.91
CA VAL A 138 16.78 11.92 -9.09
C VAL A 138 15.92 11.65 -7.85
N ASP A 139 16.38 12.16 -6.72
CA ASP A 139 15.53 12.40 -5.55
C ASP A 139 15.04 13.85 -5.61
N ALA A 140 13.80 14.01 -6.07
CA ALA A 140 13.15 15.30 -6.27
C ALA A 140 12.34 15.79 -5.06
N ASP A 141 12.27 14.98 -4.00
CA ASP A 141 11.57 15.33 -2.76
C ASP A 141 12.46 16.16 -1.82
N HIS A 142 13.78 16.14 -2.05
CA HIS A 142 14.75 16.99 -1.35
C HIS A 142 14.99 18.33 -2.08
N GLU A 143 15.27 19.40 -1.32
CA GLU A 143 15.63 20.73 -1.84
C GLU A 143 17.02 21.15 -1.30
N PRO A 144 18.05 21.32 -2.16
CA PRO A 144 18.04 21.06 -3.60
C PRO A 144 17.97 19.55 -3.93
N PRO A 145 17.48 19.17 -5.13
CA PRO A 145 17.40 17.76 -5.52
C PRO A 145 18.75 17.06 -5.51
N HIS A 146 18.76 15.76 -5.17
CA HIS A 146 19.95 14.93 -5.29
C HIS A 146 19.91 14.13 -6.60
N PHE A 147 21.02 14.17 -7.35
CA PHE A 147 21.17 13.45 -8.61
C PHE A 147 22.10 12.26 -8.44
N TYR A 148 21.67 11.08 -8.89
CA TYR A 148 22.43 9.83 -8.77
C TYR A 148 22.95 9.33 -10.11
N SER A 149 22.60 9.98 -11.22
CA SER A 149 23.15 9.70 -12.55
C SER A 149 23.27 10.99 -13.37
N PRO A 150 24.05 11.00 -14.45
CA PRO A 150 23.89 11.99 -15.51
C PRO A 150 22.53 11.82 -16.22
N ARG A 151 22.07 12.86 -16.91
CA ARG A 151 20.92 12.81 -17.82
C ARG A 151 21.37 12.23 -19.17
N LEU A 152 20.82 11.07 -19.53
CA LEU A 152 21.26 10.28 -20.68
C LEU A 152 20.06 9.62 -21.37
N ASP A 153 20.22 9.23 -22.64
CA ASP A 153 19.26 8.36 -23.31
C ASP A 153 19.12 7.01 -22.57
N PRO A 154 17.94 6.34 -22.61
CA PRO A 154 17.68 5.15 -21.81
C PRO A 154 18.74 4.05 -21.95
N GLU A 155 19.13 3.69 -23.18
CA GLU A 155 20.18 2.68 -23.42
C GLU A 155 21.56 3.10 -22.92
N VAL A 156 21.87 4.40 -22.97
CA VAL A 156 23.16 4.91 -22.53
C VAL A 156 23.19 4.95 -21.00
N LEU A 157 22.07 5.30 -20.37
CA LEU A 157 21.89 5.28 -18.92
C LEU A 157 22.01 3.86 -18.36
N GLU A 158 21.36 2.87 -18.99
CA GLU A 158 21.45 1.48 -18.56
C GLU A 158 22.90 0.97 -18.58
N ARG A 159 23.62 1.19 -19.68
CA ARG A 159 25.04 0.85 -19.78
C ARG A 159 25.90 1.64 -18.80
N PHE A 160 25.51 2.86 -18.45
CA PHE A 160 26.19 3.65 -17.43
C PHE A 160 26.00 3.03 -16.04
N CYS A 161 24.77 2.66 -15.68
CA CYS A 161 24.46 1.98 -14.42
C CYS A 161 25.18 0.64 -14.33
N GLU A 162 25.18 -0.17 -15.39
CA GLU A 162 25.92 -1.43 -15.47
C GLU A 162 27.41 -1.24 -15.15
N ARG A 163 28.08 -0.31 -15.85
CA ARG A 163 29.53 -0.07 -15.67
C ARG A 163 29.89 0.42 -14.27
N ASN A 164 28.96 1.07 -13.57
CA ASN A 164 29.19 1.72 -12.29
C ASN A 164 28.47 1.06 -11.12
N ILE A 165 27.90 -0.14 -11.31
CA ILE A 165 27.04 -0.77 -10.31
C ILE A 165 27.72 -0.94 -8.95
N GLU A 166 29.02 -1.22 -8.93
CA GLU A 166 29.79 -1.37 -7.70
C GLU A 166 29.95 -0.06 -6.90
N SER A 167 29.92 1.10 -7.57
CA SER A 167 29.88 2.40 -6.90
C SER A 167 28.58 2.57 -6.12
N TYR A 168 27.44 2.20 -6.73
CA TYR A 168 26.13 2.24 -6.08
C TYR A 168 26.00 1.21 -4.96
N ARG A 169 26.45 -0.02 -5.17
CA ARG A 169 26.46 -1.06 -4.12
C ARG A 169 27.32 -0.64 -2.94
N SER A 170 28.47 -0.02 -3.19
CA SER A 170 29.33 0.50 -2.12
C SER A 170 28.71 1.67 -1.38
N PHE A 171 28.03 2.57 -2.11
CA PHE A 171 27.24 3.64 -1.52
C PHE A 171 26.13 3.09 -0.63
N HIS A 172 25.33 2.14 -1.13
CA HIS A 172 24.27 1.49 -0.37
C HIS A 172 24.83 0.86 0.91
N ARG A 173 25.85 0.00 0.83
CA ARG A 173 26.45 -0.64 2.01
C ARG A 173 26.92 0.37 3.06
N LYS A 174 27.42 1.53 2.64
CA LYS A 174 27.87 2.59 3.55
C LYS A 174 26.71 3.32 4.23
N HIS A 175 25.55 3.37 3.58
CA HIS A 175 24.40 4.19 3.97
C HIS A 175 23.12 3.38 4.24
N GLU A 176 23.21 2.05 4.31
CA GLU A 176 22.09 1.09 4.36
C GLU A 176 21.03 1.50 5.39
N ALA A 177 21.43 1.75 6.63
CA ALA A 177 20.49 2.12 7.69
C ALA A 177 19.71 3.42 7.40
N ALA A 178 20.32 4.40 6.71
CA ALA A 178 19.64 5.64 6.33
C ALA A 178 18.69 5.40 5.16
N LEU A 179 19.15 4.66 4.15
CA LEU A 179 18.36 4.32 2.95
C LEU A 179 17.16 3.42 3.28
N ASP A 180 17.28 2.51 4.24
CA ASP A 180 16.18 1.69 4.78
C ASP A 180 15.09 2.54 5.44
N ARG A 181 15.49 3.66 6.06
CA ARG A 181 14.56 4.64 6.63
C ARG A 181 14.05 5.66 5.60
N ARG A 182 14.40 5.48 4.32
CA ARG A 182 14.11 6.42 3.22
C ARG A 182 14.64 7.83 3.49
N GLU A 183 15.78 7.93 4.15
CA GLU A 183 16.48 9.20 4.33
C GLU A 183 17.25 9.54 3.04
N SER A 184 17.11 10.78 2.55
CA SER A 184 17.87 11.29 1.41
C SER A 184 19.35 11.44 1.75
N VAL A 185 20.22 10.71 1.04
CA VAL A 185 21.68 10.78 1.24
C VAL A 185 22.35 11.23 -0.06
N PRO A 186 23.08 12.36 -0.07
CA PRO A 186 23.75 12.81 -1.29
C PRO A 186 24.90 11.87 -1.67
N MET A 187 24.99 11.54 -2.96
CA MET A 187 26.14 10.83 -3.52
C MET A 187 27.06 11.83 -4.21
N THR A 188 28.38 11.72 -3.99
CA THR A 188 29.35 12.49 -4.76
C THR A 188 29.32 12.01 -6.22
N PRO A 189 29.08 12.89 -7.20
CA PRO A 189 29.14 12.52 -8.61
C PRO A 189 30.51 11.93 -8.96
N PHE A 190 30.50 10.80 -9.66
CA PHE A 190 31.71 10.11 -10.12
C PHE A 190 31.81 10.07 -11.66
N TRP A 191 30.93 10.80 -12.34
CA TRP A 191 30.82 10.94 -13.79
C TRP A 191 31.21 12.33 -14.25
#